data_AF-A0A496PW12-F1
#
_entry.id   AF-A0A496PW12-F1
#
_cell.length_a   1.000
_cell.length_b   1.000
_cell.length_c   1.000
_cell.angle_alpha   90.00
_cell.angle_beta   90.00
_cell.angle_gamma   90.00
#
_symmetry.space_group_name_H-M   'P 1'
#
loop_
_entity.id
_entity.type
_entity.pdbx_description
1 polymer ?
#
loop_
_entity_poly.entity_id
_entity_poly.type
_entity_poly.pdbx_seq_one_letter_code
_entity_poly.pdbx_strand_id
1 'polypeptide(L)'
;MAQKNIGIWENFKQFFIAIILALIIKTSIVEAYKIPSASMEDTLLVGDFLLANKFVYGARLPLVGWQLPAISEPQPGDVVIFIYPRDGITKYIKRCVGGPGDTILVRDKELYVNGKLFKNPRFAKHIDTTINGNQIIQPRRSGGLDSRDNFGPFVVPKDRYFMMGDNRDNSHDSRFWGTVPKELVLGEAMIIHWSWNDSNYPSPDVSVTDPLSVPRMFLYNTIHFFQKVRWGRLFNVIS
;
A
#
# COMPACT_ATOMS: atom_id res chain seq x y z
N MET A 1 46.92 -29.62 18.25
CA MET A 1 45.49 -29.36 18.57
C MET A 1 45.00 -27.94 18.22
N ALA A 2 45.87 -26.97 17.89
CA ALA A 2 45.45 -25.57 17.63
C ALA A 2 44.73 -25.32 16.28
N GLN A 3 44.92 -26.19 15.28
CA GLN A 3 44.41 -25.96 13.92
C GLN A 3 42.90 -26.19 13.76
N LYS A 4 42.30 -27.00 14.65
CA LYS A 4 40.87 -27.36 14.59
C LYS A 4 39.94 -26.22 15.05
N ASN A 5 40.40 -25.39 15.99
CA ASN A 5 39.62 -24.26 16.50
C ASN A 5 39.59 -23.06 15.53
N ILE A 6 40.61 -22.90 14.69
CA ILE A 6 40.68 -21.81 13.70
C ILE A 6 39.63 -22.03 12.60
N GLY A 7 39.49 -23.25 12.08
CA GLY A 7 38.47 -23.58 11.07
C GLY A 7 37.03 -23.46 11.59
N ILE A 8 36.77 -23.79 12.86
CA ILE A 8 35.45 -23.62 13.48
C ILE A 8 35.11 -22.13 13.61
N TRP A 9 36.07 -21.29 13.99
CA TRP A 9 35.86 -19.84 14.09
C TRP A 9 35.65 -19.19 12.72
N GLU A 10 36.37 -19.62 11.68
CA GLU A 10 36.15 -19.11 10.32
C GLU A 10 34.78 -19.51 9.76
N ASN A 11 34.38 -20.77 9.95
CA ASN A 11 33.04 -21.25 9.56
C ASN A 11 31.93 -20.49 10.30
N PHE A 12 32.12 -20.24 11.61
CA PHE A 12 31.17 -19.45 12.39
C PHE A 12 31.08 -18.00 11.90
N LYS A 13 32.22 -17.35 11.59
CA LYS A 13 32.24 -16.01 10.99
C LYS A 13 31.48 -15.96 9.68
N GLN A 14 31.72 -16.91 8.77
CA GLN A 14 31.02 -16.98 7.48
C GLN A 14 29.51 -17.19 7.65
N PHE A 15 29.10 -18.09 8.55
CA PHE A 15 27.69 -18.31 8.86
C PHE A 15 27.03 -17.06 9.45
N PHE A 16 27.72 -16.38 10.36
CA PHE A 16 27.24 -15.13 10.96
C PHE A 16 27.11 -14.00 9.94
N ILE A 17 28.08 -13.84 9.05
CA ILE A 17 28.02 -12.90 7.92
C ILE A 17 26.85 -13.24 6.99
N ALA A 18 26.65 -14.52 6.67
CA ALA A 18 25.52 -14.95 5.85
C ALA A 18 24.16 -14.64 6.50
N ILE A 19 24.02 -14.83 7.82
CA ILE A 19 22.81 -14.43 8.56
C ILE A 19 22.61 -12.92 8.51
N ILE A 20 23.65 -12.13 8.75
CA ILE A 20 23.55 -10.65 8.69
C ILE A 20 23.14 -10.21 7.29
N LEU A 21 23.78 -10.74 6.24
CA LEU A 21 23.42 -10.45 4.86
C LEU A 21 21.98 -10.86 4.56
N ALA A 22 21.56 -12.06 4.98
CA ALA A 22 20.19 -12.53 4.79
C ALA A 22 19.18 -11.61 5.49
N LEU A 23 19.48 -11.11 6.70
CA LEU A 23 18.65 -10.14 7.41
C LEU A 23 18.61 -8.78 6.70
N ILE A 24 19.74 -8.26 6.23
CA ILE A 24 19.79 -7.00 5.47
C ILE A 24 18.99 -7.12 4.17
N ILE A 25 19.21 -8.19 3.40
CA ILE A 25 18.48 -8.48 2.17
C ILE A 25 16.98 -8.62 2.47
N LYS A 26 16.61 -9.43 3.47
CA LYS A 26 15.21 -9.65 3.84
C LYS A 26 14.51 -8.36 4.24
N THR A 27 15.16 -7.52 5.06
CA THR A 27 14.57 -6.25 5.54
C THR A 27 14.56 -5.14 4.49
N SER A 28 15.44 -5.23 3.48
CA SER A 28 15.59 -4.19 2.45
C SER A 28 14.80 -4.48 1.17
N ILE A 29 14.54 -5.75 0.83
CA ILE A 29 13.87 -6.12 -0.44
C ILE A 29 12.36 -6.23 -0.26
N VAL A 30 11.89 -6.98 0.75
CA VAL A 30 10.47 -7.30 0.91
C VAL A 30 9.97 -6.94 2.31
N GLU A 31 8.96 -6.09 2.38
CA GLU A 31 8.27 -5.78 3.64
C GLU A 31 6.81 -6.25 3.58
N ALA A 32 6.33 -6.81 4.68
CA ALA A 32 4.95 -7.25 4.83
C ALA A 32 4.10 -6.13 5.42
N TYR A 33 2.94 -5.85 4.82
CA TYR A 33 2.00 -4.82 5.26
C TYR A 33 0.61 -5.41 5.45
N LYS A 34 -0.10 -4.96 6.48
CA LYS A 34 -1.54 -5.24 6.68
C LYS A 34 -2.35 -4.07 6.14
N ILE A 35 -3.44 -4.34 5.42
CA ILE A 35 -4.36 -3.33 4.90
C ILE A 35 -5.45 -3.02 5.93
N PRO A 36 -5.50 -1.77 6.47
CA PRO A 36 -6.45 -1.40 7.50
C PRO A 36 -7.67 -0.63 6.96
N SER A 37 -7.67 -0.18 5.70
CA SER A 37 -8.69 0.73 5.14
C SER A 37 -9.25 0.24 3.80
N ALA A 38 -10.45 0.68 3.46
CA ALA A 38 -11.18 0.32 2.24
C ALA A 38 -10.94 1.28 1.04
N SER A 39 -9.92 2.13 1.12
CA SER A 39 -9.65 3.13 0.06
C SER A 39 -9.14 2.54 -1.26
N MET A 40 -8.64 1.30 -1.21
CA MET A 40 -8.24 0.49 -2.36
C MET A 40 -9.14 -0.74 -2.52
N GLU A 41 -10.36 -0.72 -1.95
CA GLU A 41 -11.27 -1.87 -1.92
C GLU A 41 -11.54 -2.45 -3.33
N ASP A 42 -11.80 -3.76 -3.38
CA ASP A 42 -11.82 -4.65 -4.55
C ASP A 42 -10.42 -4.99 -5.11
N THR A 43 -9.49 -4.03 -5.15
CA THR A 43 -8.06 -4.31 -5.38
C THR A 43 -7.42 -4.92 -4.14
N LEU A 44 -7.55 -4.23 -3.00
CA LEU A 44 -7.02 -4.58 -1.68
C LEU A 44 -8.13 -4.45 -0.64
N LEU A 45 -8.46 -5.56 0.01
CA LEU A 45 -9.51 -5.61 1.02
C LEU A 45 -8.93 -5.39 2.42
N VAL A 46 -9.76 -4.86 3.32
CA VAL A 46 -9.42 -4.82 4.74
C VAL A 46 -9.17 -6.26 5.23
N GLY A 47 -8.04 -6.45 5.91
CA GLY A 47 -7.57 -7.77 6.34
C GLY A 47 -6.66 -8.49 5.34
N ASP A 48 -6.38 -7.90 4.17
CA ASP A 48 -5.29 -8.38 3.30
C ASP A 48 -3.93 -8.07 3.94
N PHE A 49 -2.99 -9.01 3.74
CA PHE A 49 -1.58 -8.84 4.02
C PHE A 49 -0.81 -8.99 2.72
N LEU A 50 -0.01 -7.99 2.40
CA LEU A 50 0.73 -7.92 1.15
C LEU A 50 2.23 -7.90 1.38
N LEU A 51 2.96 -8.39 0.39
CA LEU A 51 4.39 -8.22 0.26
C LEU A 51 4.66 -7.07 -0.71
N ALA A 52 5.53 -6.15 -0.29
CA ALA A 52 5.92 -5.00 -1.10
C ALA A 52 7.39 -5.05 -1.48
N ASN A 53 7.70 -4.66 -2.72
CA ASN A 53 9.05 -4.47 -3.21
C ASN A 53 9.56 -3.09 -2.85
N LYS A 54 10.46 -3.00 -1.88
CA LYS A 54 11.09 -1.74 -1.50
C LYS A 54 12.27 -1.37 -2.39
N PHE A 55 12.83 -2.36 -3.08
CA PHE A 55 14.06 -2.19 -3.84
C PHE A 55 13.83 -1.41 -5.14
N VAL A 56 12.66 -1.58 -5.78
CA VAL A 56 12.34 -0.97 -7.08
C VAL A 56 12.45 0.56 -7.04
N TYR A 57 11.98 1.19 -5.97
CA TYR A 57 12.00 2.65 -5.82
C TYR A 57 13.13 3.19 -4.92
N GLY A 58 14.15 2.38 -4.65
CA GLY A 58 15.31 2.78 -3.84
C GLY A 58 15.14 2.47 -2.36
N ALA A 59 15.44 1.23 -1.98
CA ALA A 59 15.31 0.75 -0.61
C ALA A 59 16.24 1.51 0.35
N ARG A 60 15.70 1.86 1.52
CA ARG A 60 16.49 2.43 2.62
C ARG A 60 17.13 1.30 3.42
N LEU A 61 18.46 1.29 3.47
CA LEU A 61 19.20 0.30 4.23
C LEU A 61 18.99 0.51 5.74
N PRO A 62 18.70 -0.56 6.50
CA PRO A 62 18.67 -0.48 7.94
C PRO A 62 20.07 -0.12 8.46
N LEU A 63 20.14 0.52 9.64
CA LEU A 63 21.36 0.91 10.37
C LEU A 63 22.19 2.05 9.77
N VAL A 64 22.35 2.11 8.44
CA VAL A 64 23.21 3.10 7.77
C VAL A 64 22.41 4.31 7.27
N GLY A 65 21.08 4.18 7.15
CA GLY A 65 20.18 5.26 6.73
C GLY A 65 20.34 5.68 5.26
N TRP A 66 21.29 5.08 4.53
CA TRP A 66 21.53 5.28 3.11
C TRP A 66 20.39 4.71 2.26
N GLN A 67 19.99 5.45 1.24
CA GLN A 67 19.03 5.02 0.23
C GLN A 67 19.76 4.47 -0.99
N LEU A 68 19.43 3.24 -1.36
CA LEU A 68 19.96 2.62 -2.58
C LEU A 68 19.40 3.35 -3.81
N PRO A 69 20.14 3.36 -4.93
CA PRO A 69 19.63 3.92 -6.17
C PRO A 69 18.34 3.19 -6.58
N ALA A 70 17.31 3.96 -6.94
CA ALA A 70 16.07 3.41 -7.46
C ALA A 70 16.31 2.79 -8.84
N ILE A 71 15.74 1.61 -9.07
CA ILE A 71 15.81 0.91 -10.36
C ILE A 71 14.77 1.47 -11.32
N SER A 72 13.60 1.85 -10.78
CA SER A 72 12.51 2.45 -11.52
C SER A 72 11.91 3.58 -10.70
N GLU A 73 11.06 4.37 -11.34
CA GLU A 73 10.19 5.34 -10.69
C GLU A 73 8.75 4.83 -10.74
N PRO A 74 7.88 5.20 -9.78
CA PRO A 74 6.46 4.91 -9.83
C PRO A 74 5.83 5.29 -11.17
N GLN A 75 5.33 4.31 -11.89
CA GLN A 75 4.65 4.50 -13.17
C GLN A 75 3.13 4.63 -12.96
N PRO A 76 2.42 5.32 -13.87
CA PRO A 76 0.97 5.35 -13.84
C PRO A 76 0.40 3.92 -13.92
N GLY A 77 -0.38 3.54 -12.91
CA GLY A 77 -0.89 2.17 -12.73
C GLY A 77 -0.29 1.47 -11.53
N ASP A 78 0.93 1.79 -11.08
CA ASP A 78 1.57 1.08 -9.98
C ASP A 78 0.80 1.28 -8.66
N VAL A 79 0.70 0.24 -7.84
CA VAL A 79 0.16 0.35 -6.48
C VAL A 79 1.31 0.61 -5.51
N VAL A 80 1.38 1.83 -5.00
CA VAL A 80 2.54 2.37 -4.32
C VAL A 80 2.26 2.57 -2.84
N ILE A 81 3.22 2.18 -2.01
CA ILE A 81 3.25 2.41 -0.58
C ILE A 81 4.16 3.60 -0.29
N PHE A 82 3.68 4.55 0.49
CA PHE A 82 4.42 5.77 0.81
C PHE A 82 4.05 6.31 2.20
N ILE A 83 4.89 7.20 2.73
CA ILE A 83 4.60 7.94 3.96
C ILE A 83 3.69 9.12 3.63
N TYR A 84 2.60 9.26 4.37
CA TYR A 84 1.64 10.35 4.19
C TYR A 84 2.32 11.71 4.40
N PRO A 85 2.32 12.62 3.41
CA PRO A 85 3.15 13.83 3.48
C PRO A 85 2.77 14.84 4.57
N ARG A 86 1.58 14.76 5.16
CA ARG A 86 1.12 15.74 6.17
C ARG A 86 1.54 15.39 7.59
N ASP A 87 1.72 14.11 7.91
CA ASP A 87 2.13 13.67 9.26
C ASP A 87 3.54 13.06 9.29
N GLY A 88 4.08 12.62 8.14
CA GLY A 88 5.42 12.04 8.06
C GLY A 88 5.57 10.68 8.77
N ILE A 89 4.46 10.07 9.20
CA ILE A 89 4.46 8.86 10.04
C ILE A 89 3.56 7.78 9.45
N THR A 90 2.35 8.13 9.01
CA THR A 90 1.36 7.14 8.60
C THR A 90 1.67 6.61 7.21
N LYS A 91 1.70 5.29 7.04
CA LYS A 91 1.91 4.66 5.73
C LYS A 91 0.60 4.54 4.97
N TYR A 92 0.57 5.02 3.74
CA TYR A 92 -0.58 4.96 2.83
C TYR A 92 -0.24 4.04 1.66
N ILE A 93 -1.29 3.45 1.09
CA ILE A 93 -1.22 2.70 -0.16
C ILE A 93 -2.26 3.26 -1.14
N LYS A 94 -1.82 3.60 -2.34
CA LYS A 94 -2.65 4.19 -3.41
C LYS A 94 -2.07 3.80 -4.75
N ARG A 95 -2.84 4.03 -5.81
CA ARG A 95 -2.36 3.90 -7.18
C ARG A 95 -1.70 5.19 -7.66
N CYS A 96 -0.51 5.08 -8.24
CA CYS A 96 0.11 6.19 -8.96
C CYS A 96 -0.69 6.43 -10.24
N VAL A 97 -1.18 7.65 -10.46
CA VAL A 97 -1.91 8.01 -11.69
C VAL A 97 -1.20 9.06 -12.53
N GLY A 98 -0.21 9.75 -11.98
CA GLY A 98 0.63 10.67 -12.73
C GLY A 98 1.95 10.96 -12.01
N GLY A 99 3.00 11.08 -12.81
CA GLY A 99 4.36 11.39 -12.37
C GLY A 99 4.76 12.85 -12.64
N PRO A 100 6.03 13.19 -12.42
CA PRO A 100 6.56 14.54 -12.62
C PRO A 100 6.21 15.14 -13.99
N GLY A 101 5.60 16.32 -14.01
CA GLY A 101 5.22 17.04 -15.23
C GLY A 101 3.86 16.67 -15.83
N ASP A 102 3.22 15.60 -15.35
CA ASP A 102 1.88 15.22 -15.82
C ASP A 102 0.83 16.26 -15.40
N THR A 103 -0.15 16.50 -16.27
CA THR A 103 -1.31 17.34 -15.98
C THR A 103 -2.51 16.47 -15.61
N ILE A 104 -2.98 16.61 -14.38
CA ILE A 104 -4.13 15.91 -13.80
C ILE A 104 -5.39 16.77 -13.91
N LEU A 105 -6.45 16.20 -14.47
CA LEU A 105 -7.78 16.81 -14.51
C LEU A 105 -8.80 15.73 -14.15
N VAL A 106 -9.67 16.01 -13.20
CA VAL A 106 -10.87 15.19 -12.95
C VAL A 106 -12.08 16.02 -13.35
N ARG A 107 -12.93 15.45 -14.20
CA ARG A 107 -14.20 16.07 -14.63
C ARG A 107 -15.29 15.03 -14.48
N ASP A 108 -16.31 15.35 -13.68
CA ASP A 108 -17.46 14.48 -13.46
C ASP A 108 -17.05 13.03 -13.13
N LYS A 109 -16.13 12.88 -12.16
CA LYS A 109 -15.51 11.62 -11.71
C LYS A 109 -14.53 10.94 -12.67
N GLU A 110 -14.46 11.37 -13.92
CA GLU A 110 -13.50 10.84 -14.88
C GLU A 110 -12.13 11.49 -14.74
N LEU A 111 -11.09 10.67 -14.71
CA LEU A 111 -9.71 11.12 -14.61
C LEU A 111 -9.10 11.26 -16.00
N TYR A 112 -8.49 12.40 -16.27
CA TYR A 112 -7.72 12.71 -17.46
C TYR A 112 -6.28 13.03 -17.05
N VAL A 113 -5.32 12.41 -17.73
CA VAL A 113 -3.88 12.63 -17.54
C VAL A 113 -3.31 13.09 -18.87
N ASN A 114 -2.69 14.27 -18.88
CA ASN A 114 -2.18 14.93 -20.10
C ASN A 114 -3.25 15.04 -21.21
N GLY A 115 -4.50 15.33 -20.80
CA GLY A 115 -5.65 15.47 -21.70
C GLY A 115 -6.24 14.15 -22.23
N LYS A 116 -5.65 12.99 -21.88
CA LYS A 116 -6.18 11.67 -22.26
C LYS A 116 -6.95 11.05 -21.12
N LEU A 117 -8.08 10.42 -21.42
CA LEU A 117 -8.85 9.66 -20.43
C LEU A 117 -7.97 8.55 -19.84
N PHE A 118 -7.77 8.58 -18.52
CA PHE A 118 -7.06 7.55 -17.80
C PHE A 118 -8.02 6.38 -17.57
N LYS A 119 -7.76 5.25 -18.23
CA LYS A 119 -8.58 4.05 -18.08
C LYS A 119 -8.50 3.56 -16.63
N ASN A 120 -9.64 3.50 -15.96
CA ASN A 120 -9.71 2.95 -14.62
C ASN A 120 -9.20 1.49 -14.60
N PRO A 121 -8.39 1.13 -13.59
CA PRO A 121 -8.00 -0.27 -13.40
C PRO A 121 -9.24 -1.12 -13.14
N ARG A 122 -9.13 -2.44 -13.35
CA ARG A 122 -10.24 -3.40 -13.33
C ARG A 122 -11.15 -3.26 -12.09
N PHE A 123 -10.57 -2.97 -10.94
CA PHE A 123 -11.25 -2.95 -9.64
C PHE A 123 -11.50 -1.53 -9.11
N ALA A 124 -11.19 -0.47 -9.86
CA ALA A 124 -11.57 0.87 -9.45
C ALA A 124 -13.08 1.06 -9.59
N LYS A 125 -13.68 1.72 -8.59
CA LYS A 125 -15.13 1.92 -8.48
C LYS A 125 -15.50 3.29 -7.97
N HIS A 126 -16.73 3.66 -8.26
CA HIS A 126 -17.47 4.78 -7.70
C HIS A 126 -18.70 4.21 -6.98
N ILE A 127 -18.92 4.59 -5.73
CA ILE A 127 -19.97 4.02 -4.88
C ILE A 127 -21.15 4.99 -4.72
N ASP A 128 -20.97 6.27 -5.01
CA ASP A 128 -22.00 7.28 -4.83
C ASP A 128 -22.98 7.22 -6.01
N THR A 129 -24.05 6.46 -5.84
CA THR A 129 -25.17 6.38 -6.78
C THR A 129 -26.45 6.93 -6.17
N THR A 130 -27.24 7.65 -6.95
CA THR A 130 -28.61 8.05 -6.65
C THR A 130 -29.53 6.82 -6.51
N ILE A 131 -30.73 7.02 -5.97
CA ILE A 131 -31.79 5.99 -5.88
C ILE A 131 -32.10 5.37 -7.26
N ASN A 132 -31.90 6.12 -8.35
CA ASN A 132 -32.13 5.68 -9.73
C ASN A 132 -30.89 5.07 -10.40
N GLY A 133 -29.77 4.89 -9.67
CA GLY A 133 -28.54 4.28 -10.17
C GLY A 133 -27.55 5.23 -10.87
N ASN A 134 -27.87 6.51 -11.04
CA ASN A 134 -26.96 7.50 -11.63
C ASN A 134 -25.90 7.95 -10.63
N GLN A 135 -24.66 8.19 -11.06
CA GLN A 135 -23.59 8.67 -10.18
C GLN A 135 -23.89 10.08 -9.64
N ILE A 136 -23.61 10.31 -8.36
CA ILE A 136 -23.74 11.63 -7.72
C ILE A 136 -22.44 12.40 -7.94
N ILE A 137 -22.51 13.51 -8.67
CA ILE A 137 -21.36 14.39 -8.91
C ILE A 137 -21.31 15.50 -7.87
N GLN A 138 -20.21 15.60 -7.13
CA GLN A 138 -19.96 16.73 -6.26
C GLN A 138 -19.58 17.98 -7.09
N PRO A 139 -20.29 19.11 -6.90
CA PRO A 139 -19.99 20.32 -7.64
C PRO A 139 -18.59 20.84 -7.28
N ARG A 140 -17.96 21.53 -8.23
CA ARG A 140 -16.71 22.22 -7.96
C ARG A 140 -16.96 23.38 -7.00
N ARG A 141 -16.26 23.42 -5.87
CA ARG A 141 -16.32 24.55 -4.93
C ARG A 141 -15.60 25.77 -5.53
N SER A 142 -16.11 26.96 -5.21
CA SER A 142 -15.45 28.22 -5.60
C SER A 142 -14.08 28.30 -4.92
N GLY A 143 -12.99 28.36 -5.69
CA GLY A 143 -11.60 28.25 -5.21
C GLY A 143 -10.78 27.13 -5.86
N GLY A 144 -11.46 26.12 -6.43
CA GLY A 144 -11.00 25.44 -7.63
C GLY A 144 -9.92 24.36 -7.55
N LEU A 145 -9.56 23.81 -6.39
CA LEU A 145 -8.59 22.69 -6.32
C LEU A 145 -9.04 21.49 -5.49
N ASP A 146 -10.28 21.49 -5.01
CA ASP A 146 -10.71 20.69 -3.86
C ASP A 146 -12.10 20.08 -4.04
N SER A 147 -12.41 19.58 -5.24
CA SER A 147 -13.56 18.69 -5.42
C SER A 147 -13.10 17.30 -5.87
N ARG A 148 -13.52 16.29 -5.11
CA ARG A 148 -13.26 14.86 -5.36
C ARG A 148 -13.61 14.43 -6.78
N ASP A 149 -14.70 14.99 -7.31
CA ASP A 149 -15.30 14.63 -8.59
C ASP A 149 -14.93 15.65 -9.69
N ASN A 150 -14.36 16.81 -9.33
CA ASN A 150 -14.00 17.90 -10.23
C ASN A 150 -12.71 18.61 -9.76
N PHE A 151 -11.55 18.10 -10.17
CA PHE A 151 -10.23 18.51 -9.71
C PHE A 151 -9.36 19.04 -10.86
N GLY A 152 -8.52 20.04 -10.60
CA GLY A 152 -7.55 20.53 -11.57
C GLY A 152 -8.11 21.49 -12.64
N PRO A 153 -7.35 21.75 -13.72
CA PRO A 153 -6.09 21.10 -14.08
C PRO A 153 -4.99 21.38 -13.04
N PHE A 154 -4.15 20.38 -12.79
CA PHE A 154 -3.05 20.45 -11.84
C PHE A 154 -1.79 19.80 -12.44
N VAL A 155 -0.68 20.52 -12.49
CA VAL A 155 0.59 19.99 -12.99
C VAL A 155 1.37 19.39 -11.83
N VAL A 156 1.73 18.12 -11.93
CA VAL A 156 2.53 17.42 -10.93
C VAL A 156 3.94 18.02 -10.92
N PRO A 157 4.42 18.56 -9.78
CA PRO A 157 5.75 19.14 -9.72
C PRO A 157 6.86 18.09 -9.93
N LYS A 158 8.09 18.56 -10.16
CA LYS A 158 9.26 17.68 -10.22
C LYS A 158 9.40 16.85 -8.94
N ASP A 159 9.93 15.64 -9.09
CA ASP A 159 10.21 14.68 -8.00
C ASP A 159 8.99 14.35 -7.13
N ARG A 160 7.78 14.43 -7.70
CA ARG A 160 6.52 14.19 -7.00
C ARG A 160 5.57 13.33 -7.84
N TYR A 161 4.64 12.68 -7.16
CA TYR A 161 3.65 11.79 -7.77
C TYR A 161 2.24 12.14 -7.31
N PHE A 162 1.26 11.93 -8.19
CA PHE A 162 -0.16 12.05 -7.90
C PHE A 162 -0.75 10.66 -7.65
N MET A 163 -1.30 10.48 -6.46
CA MET A 163 -1.75 9.18 -5.95
C MET A 163 -3.26 9.18 -5.75
N MET A 164 -3.96 8.15 -6.23
CA MET A 164 -5.42 8.01 -6.09
C MET A 164 -5.81 6.63 -5.59
N GLY A 165 -6.87 6.56 -4.79
CA GLY A 165 -7.46 5.29 -4.37
C GLY A 165 -8.33 4.67 -5.47
N ASP A 166 -8.39 3.34 -5.51
CA ASP A 166 -9.27 2.63 -6.43
C ASP A 166 -10.74 2.72 -6.01
N ASN A 167 -11.02 2.88 -4.70
CA ASN A 167 -12.34 3.28 -4.22
C ASN A 167 -12.46 4.82 -4.32
N ARG A 168 -12.75 5.31 -5.53
CA ARG A 168 -12.59 6.72 -5.94
C ARG A 168 -13.43 7.68 -5.12
N ASP A 169 -14.56 7.21 -4.62
CA ASP A 169 -15.50 8.01 -3.84
C ASP A 169 -15.22 7.95 -2.33
N ASN A 170 -14.51 6.92 -1.87
CA ASN A 170 -14.14 6.67 -0.47
C ASN A 170 -12.61 6.57 -0.28
N SER A 171 -11.88 7.56 -0.79
CA SER A 171 -10.43 7.63 -0.68
C SER A 171 -9.96 9.05 -0.41
N HIS A 172 -9.26 9.24 0.72
CA HIS A 172 -8.56 10.48 1.05
C HIS A 172 -7.15 10.46 0.43
N ASP A 173 -7.03 10.96 -0.79
CA ASP A 173 -5.84 10.86 -1.64
C ASP A 173 -5.39 12.22 -2.21
N SER A 174 -4.54 12.24 -3.25
CA SER A 174 -3.89 13.46 -3.73
C SER A 174 -4.85 14.57 -4.15
N ARG A 175 -6.12 14.25 -4.44
CA ARG A 175 -7.19 15.23 -4.69
C ARG A 175 -7.49 16.12 -3.48
N PHE A 176 -7.12 15.69 -2.27
CA PHE A 176 -7.40 16.39 -1.01
C PHE A 176 -6.15 17.01 -0.40
N TRP A 177 -5.00 16.32 -0.48
CA TRP A 177 -3.78 16.75 0.22
C TRP A 177 -2.59 17.10 -0.67
N GLY A 178 -2.70 16.93 -2.00
CA GLY A 178 -1.66 17.25 -2.97
C GLY A 178 -0.78 16.04 -3.32
N THR A 179 0.45 16.28 -3.76
CA THR A 179 1.33 15.24 -4.31
C THR A 179 2.29 14.64 -3.27
N VAL A 180 2.79 13.44 -3.56
CA VAL A 180 3.77 12.72 -2.73
C VAL A 180 5.18 12.99 -3.25
N PRO A 181 6.09 13.52 -2.42
CA PRO A 181 7.52 13.57 -2.75
C PRO A 181 8.14 12.17 -2.96
N LYS A 182 9.06 12.06 -3.92
CA LYS A 182 9.76 10.81 -4.25
C LYS A 182 10.43 10.17 -3.04
N GLU A 183 10.98 10.97 -2.14
CA GLU A 183 11.64 10.51 -0.91
C GLU A 183 10.70 9.85 0.10
N LEU A 184 9.38 10.06 -0.01
CA LEU A 184 8.38 9.43 0.85
C LEU A 184 7.86 8.10 0.27
N VAL A 185 8.24 7.75 -0.96
CA VAL A 185 7.88 6.47 -1.58
C VAL A 185 8.69 5.34 -0.93
N LEU A 186 7.98 4.31 -0.46
CA LEU A 186 8.57 3.18 0.27
C LEU A 186 8.73 1.94 -0.60
N GLY A 187 7.83 1.70 -1.55
CA GLY A 187 7.87 0.52 -2.40
C GLY A 187 6.58 0.28 -3.19
N GLU A 188 6.61 -0.75 -4.02
CA GLU A 188 5.49 -1.21 -4.83
C GLU A 188 4.82 -2.43 -4.19
N ALA A 189 3.49 -2.47 -4.12
CA ALA A 189 2.77 -3.63 -3.62
C ALA A 189 2.73 -4.73 -4.69
N MET A 190 3.24 -5.93 -4.37
CA MET A 190 3.39 -7.01 -5.36
C MET A 190 2.33 -8.09 -5.26
N ILE A 191 2.18 -8.71 -4.08
CA ILE A 191 1.44 -9.96 -3.90
C ILE A 191 0.70 -9.93 -2.58
N ILE A 192 -0.55 -10.41 -2.59
CA ILE A 192 -1.31 -10.69 -1.36
C ILE A 192 -0.87 -12.07 -0.85
N HIS A 193 -0.09 -12.13 0.22
CA HIS A 193 0.38 -13.41 0.77
C HIS A 193 -0.57 -14.01 1.80
N TRP A 194 -1.46 -13.19 2.37
CA TRP A 194 -2.50 -13.63 3.31
C TRP A 194 -3.73 -12.74 3.21
N SER A 195 -4.93 -13.28 3.48
CA SER A 195 -6.15 -12.48 3.52
C SER A 195 -7.15 -13.04 4.52
N TRP A 196 -7.58 -12.18 5.43
CA TRP A 196 -8.44 -12.54 6.56
C TRP A 196 -9.78 -11.79 6.51
N ASN A 197 -10.88 -12.52 6.66
CA ASN A 197 -12.24 -11.99 6.61
C ASN A 197 -12.82 -11.68 8.00
N ASP A 198 -12.22 -10.72 8.71
CA ASP A 198 -12.70 -10.33 10.04
C ASP A 198 -14.05 -9.59 10.02
N SER A 199 -14.52 -9.11 8.85
CA SER A 199 -15.84 -8.47 8.75
C SER A 199 -16.99 -9.48 8.85
N ASN A 200 -16.86 -10.66 8.25
CA ASN A 200 -17.91 -11.69 8.31
C ASN A 200 -17.74 -12.66 9.48
N TYR A 201 -16.50 -12.78 9.98
CA TYR A 201 -16.14 -13.65 11.09
C TYR A 201 -15.26 -12.83 12.05
N PRO A 202 -15.82 -11.95 12.89
CA PRO A 202 -15.02 -11.12 13.78
C PRO A 202 -14.28 -11.99 14.82
N SER A 203 -12.99 -11.72 15.03
CA SER A 203 -12.27 -12.30 16.16
C SER A 203 -12.88 -11.79 17.47
N PRO A 204 -12.99 -12.62 18.53
CA PRO A 204 -13.39 -12.14 19.85
C PRO A 204 -12.46 -11.04 20.35
N ASP A 205 -13.02 -10.04 21.05
CA ASP A 205 -12.24 -8.95 21.63
C ASP A 205 -11.28 -9.45 22.70
N VAL A 206 -10.08 -8.87 22.72
CA VAL A 206 -9.07 -9.16 23.74
C VAL A 206 -9.18 -8.11 24.84
N SER A 207 -9.36 -8.56 26.09
CA SER A 207 -9.45 -7.69 27.25
C SER A 207 -8.39 -8.06 28.29
N VAL A 208 -7.77 -7.05 28.89
CA VAL A 208 -6.80 -7.22 29.98
C VAL A 208 -7.48 -7.75 31.25
N THR A 209 -8.80 -7.55 31.40
CA THR A 209 -9.56 -7.96 32.58
C THR A 209 -10.13 -9.38 32.50
N ASP A 210 -10.14 -10.01 31.32
CA ASP A 210 -10.60 -11.39 31.13
C ASP A 210 -9.40 -12.30 30.80
N PRO A 211 -8.93 -13.14 31.73
CA PRO A 211 -7.78 -14.02 31.52
C PRO A 211 -8.03 -15.10 30.46
N LEU A 212 -9.30 -15.37 30.11
CA LEU A 212 -9.66 -16.32 29.06
C LEU A 212 -9.86 -15.66 27.68
N SER A 213 -9.79 -14.33 27.58
CA SER A 213 -10.02 -13.62 26.31
C SER A 213 -9.05 -14.07 25.21
N VAL A 214 -7.76 -14.19 25.54
CA VAL A 214 -6.72 -14.64 24.60
C VAL A 214 -6.90 -16.11 24.19
N PRO A 215 -6.99 -17.09 25.12
CA PRO A 215 -7.28 -18.48 24.75
C PRO A 215 -8.57 -18.64 23.93
N ARG A 216 -9.63 -17.90 24.28
CA ARG A 216 -10.91 -17.94 23.56
C ARG A 216 -10.77 -17.41 22.14
N MET A 217 -10.04 -16.30 21.96
CA MET A 217 -9.74 -15.76 20.63
C MET A 217 -8.96 -16.77 19.78
N PHE A 218 -7.92 -17.41 20.33
CA PHE A 218 -7.15 -18.41 19.61
C PHE A 218 -7.99 -19.63 19.23
N LEU A 219 -8.80 -20.16 20.15
CA LEU A 219 -9.69 -21.28 19.88
C LEU A 219 -10.70 -20.93 18.78
N TYR A 220 -11.35 -19.77 18.88
CA TYR A 220 -12.29 -19.29 17.86
C TYR A 220 -11.62 -19.17 16.49
N ASN A 221 -10.46 -18.52 16.42
CA ASN A 221 -9.72 -18.34 15.18
C ASN A 221 -9.22 -19.67 14.58
N THR A 222 -8.96 -20.67 15.41
CA THR A 222 -8.55 -22.01 14.97
C THR A 222 -9.72 -22.77 14.37
N ILE A 223 -10.88 -22.77 15.05
CA ILE A 223 -12.12 -23.41 14.58
C ILE A 223 -12.60 -22.76 13.28
N HIS A 224 -12.54 -21.44 13.20
CA HIS A 224 -13.02 -20.68 12.04
C HIS A 224 -11.96 -20.43 10.97
N PHE A 225 -10.75 -20.95 11.14
CA PHE A 225 -9.60 -20.65 10.28
C PHE A 225 -9.94 -20.77 8.78
N PHE A 226 -10.51 -21.90 8.36
CA PHE A 226 -10.82 -22.15 6.96
C PHE A 226 -11.91 -21.24 6.38
N GLN A 227 -12.84 -20.75 7.22
CA GLN A 227 -13.88 -19.80 6.77
C GLN A 227 -13.38 -18.35 6.77
N LYS A 228 -12.43 -18.04 7.65
CA LYS A 228 -11.81 -16.72 7.76
C LYS A 228 -10.84 -16.42 6.62
N VAL A 229 -10.11 -17.44 6.16
CA VAL A 229 -9.14 -17.26 5.08
C VAL A 229 -9.87 -17.05 3.75
N ARG A 230 -9.59 -15.92 3.08
CA ARG A 230 -10.09 -15.66 1.72
C ARG A 230 -9.18 -16.36 0.71
N TRP A 231 -9.34 -17.67 0.55
CA TRP A 231 -8.47 -18.54 -0.26
C TRP A 231 -8.23 -18.03 -1.70
N GLY A 232 -9.26 -17.50 -2.36
CA GLY A 232 -9.16 -16.97 -3.73
C GLY A 232 -8.35 -15.67 -3.87
N ARG A 233 -7.86 -15.11 -2.75
CA ARG A 233 -6.99 -13.92 -2.74
C ARG A 233 -5.52 -14.26 -2.50
N LEU A 234 -5.21 -15.47 -2.03
CA LEU A 234 -3.84 -15.86 -1.70
C LEU A 234 -2.99 -15.91 -2.97
N PHE A 235 -1.81 -15.30 -2.89
CA PHE A 235 -0.82 -15.19 -3.95
C PHE A 235 -1.27 -14.45 -5.22
N ASN A 236 -2.38 -13.70 -5.14
CA ASN A 236 -2.77 -12.83 -6.24
C ASN A 236 -1.76 -11.70 -6.41
N VAL A 237 -1.33 -11.50 -7.66
CA VAL A 237 -0.50 -10.37 -8.05
C VAL A 237 -1.36 -9.11 -8.05
N ILE A 238 -0.85 -8.07 -7.41
CA ILE A 238 -1.49 -6.76 -7.33
C ILE A 238 -1.18 -6.03 -8.63
N SER A 239 -2.22 -5.52 -9.31
CA SER A 239 -2.13 -4.76 -10.55
C SER A 239 -3.17 -3.66 -10.62
#